data_AF-N8VC35-F1
#
_entry.id   AF-N8VC35-F1
#
_cell.length_a   1.000
_cell.length_b   1.000
_cell.length_c   1.000
_cell.angle_alpha   90.00
_cell.angle_beta   90.00
_cell.angle_gamma   90.00
#
_symmetry.space_group_name_H-M   'P 1'
#
loop_
_entity.id
_entity.type
_entity.pdbx_description
1 polymer ?
#
loop_
_entity_poly.entity_id
_entity_poly.type
_entity_poly.pdbx_seq_one_letter_code
_entity_poly.pdbx_strand_id
1 'polypeptide(L)' 'MSQHVSHSQTPKFDSNKSQTTTLLYREPTAQEQRVSRTKVILANAREFALFAVVGTICYAVITGVVYGLFGG' A
#
# COMPACT_ATOMS: atom_id res chain seq x y z
N MET A 1 -26.49 52.47 24.14
CA MET A 1 -26.83 51.52 23.04
C MET A 1 -26.61 50.12 23.58
N SER A 2 -27.68 49.31 23.67
CA SER A 2 -27.60 47.97 24.26
C SER A 2 -27.75 46.93 23.15
N GLN A 3 -26.64 46.37 22.68
CA GLN A 3 -26.66 45.27 21.71
C GLN A 3 -26.81 43.94 22.44
N HIS A 4 -27.94 43.29 22.26
CA HIS A 4 -28.15 41.91 22.70
C HIS A 4 -27.59 40.96 21.63
N VAL A 5 -26.37 40.48 21.81
CA VAL A 5 -25.75 39.51 20.89
C VAL A 5 -26.32 38.13 21.18
N SER A 6 -27.20 37.64 20.31
CA SER A 6 -27.74 36.28 20.39
C SER A 6 -26.70 35.29 19.85
N HIS A 7 -26.08 34.52 20.74
CA HIS A 7 -25.03 33.54 20.41
C HIS A 7 -25.59 32.17 19.97
N SER A 8 -26.86 32.08 19.54
CA SER A 8 -27.56 30.83 19.24
C SER A 8 -27.69 30.54 17.73
N GLN A 9 -26.70 30.92 16.93
CA GLN A 9 -26.70 30.59 15.50
C GLN A 9 -26.02 29.23 15.27
N THR A 10 -26.70 28.15 15.65
CA THR A 10 -26.32 26.82 15.16
C THR A 10 -26.51 26.83 13.64
N PRO A 11 -25.45 26.60 12.83
CA PRO A 11 -25.59 26.59 11.39
C PRO A 11 -26.61 25.52 10.99
N LYS A 12 -27.63 25.94 10.25
CA LYS A 12 -28.60 25.02 9.66
C LYS A 12 -27.90 24.34 8.49
N PHE A 13 -27.54 23.08 8.67
CA PHE A 13 -27.09 22.25 7.57
C PHE A 13 -28.32 21.87 6.75
N ASP A 14 -28.31 22.14 5.44
CA ASP A 14 -29.42 21.83 4.53
C ASP A 14 -29.75 20.33 4.48
N SER A 15 -28.86 19.48 4.98
CA SER A 15 -28.98 18.03 4.90
C SER A 15 -28.23 17.36 6.06
N ASN A 16 -28.96 16.81 7.03
CA ASN A 16 -28.41 15.89 8.03
C ASN A 16 -28.43 14.48 7.44
N LYS A 17 -27.43 14.18 6.58
CA LYS A 17 -27.26 12.84 5.99
C LYS A 17 -26.19 12.12 6.78
N SER A 18 -26.48 10.86 7.14
CA SER A 18 -25.45 9.97 7.67
C SER A 18 -24.31 9.85 6.66
N GLN A 19 -23.09 10.15 7.10
CA GLN A 19 -21.89 9.98 6.29
C GLN A 19 -21.51 8.50 6.13
N THR A 20 -22.19 7.61 6.85
CA THR A 20 -22.04 6.15 6.71
C THR A 20 -23.07 5.64 5.72
N THR A 21 -22.64 5.38 4.49
CA THR A 21 -23.46 4.69 3.50
C THR A 21 -23.63 3.22 3.91
N THR A 22 -24.70 2.58 3.44
CA THR A 22 -24.93 1.13 3.59
C THR A 22 -23.77 0.29 3.06
N LEU A 23 -22.91 0.87 2.22
CA LEU A 23 -21.68 0.27 1.71
C LEU A 23 -20.67 -0.09 2.83
N LEU A 24 -20.71 0.61 3.97
CA LEU A 24 -19.82 0.36 5.12
C LEU A 24 -20.27 -0.80 6.02
N TYR A 25 -21.54 -1.20 5.95
CA TYR A 25 -22.11 -2.27 6.79
C TYR A 25 -22.31 -3.59 6.03
N ARG A 26 -21.82 -3.66 4.79
CA ARG A 26 -21.83 -4.90 4.02
C ARG A 26 -20.43 -5.52 3.99
N GLU A 27 -20.41 -6.85 3.93
CA GLU A 27 -19.19 -7.57 3.61
C GLU A 27 -18.70 -7.19 2.19
N PRO A 28 -17.38 -7.04 1.99
CA PRO A 28 -16.80 -6.80 0.66
C PRO A 28 -17.16 -7.93 -0.31
N THR A 29 -17.46 -7.56 -1.56
CA THR A 29 -17.72 -8.57 -2.59
C THR A 29 -16.41 -9.21 -3.06
N ALA A 30 -16.49 -10.44 -3.59
CA ALA A 30 -15.32 -11.14 -4.11
C ALA A 30 -14.59 -10.37 -5.23
N GLN A 31 -15.29 -9.50 -5.97
CA GLN A 31 -14.67 -8.63 -6.98
C GLN A 31 -13.85 -7.49 -6.35
N GLU A 32 -14.31 -6.93 -5.25
CA GLU A 32 -13.61 -5.84 -4.53
C GLU A 32 -12.37 -6.35 -3.80
N GLN A 33 -12.39 -7.61 -3.38
CA GLN A 33 -11.25 -8.28 -2.75
C GLN A 33 -10.22 -8.80 -3.77
N ARG A 34 -10.52 -8.78 -5.08
CA ARG A 34 -9.59 -9.29 -6.09
C ARG A 34 -8.39 -8.38 -6.22
N VAL A 35 -7.23 -8.91 -5.86
CA VAL A 35 -5.94 -8.28 -6.18
C VAL A 35 -5.75 -8.28 -7.70
N SER A 36 -5.30 -7.14 -8.23
CA SER A 36 -4.98 -7.01 -9.65
C SER A 36 -3.84 -7.97 -10.03
N ARG A 37 -4.12 -8.90 -10.95
CA ARG A 37 -3.15 -9.89 -11.42
C ARG A 37 -1.89 -9.26 -11.99
N THR A 38 -2.02 -8.15 -12.72
CA THR A 38 -0.89 -7.44 -13.31
C THR A 38 0.01 -6.82 -12.25
N LYS A 39 -0.57 -6.28 -11.16
CA LYS A 39 0.19 -5.77 -10.02
C LYS A 39 0.97 -6.89 -9.32
N VAL A 40 0.38 -8.06 -9.14
CA VAL A 40 1.05 -9.24 -8.54
C VAL A 40 2.22 -9.70 -9.41
N ILE A 41 2.01 -9.82 -10.72
CA ILE A 41 3.07 -10.23 -11.66
C ILE A 41 4.22 -9.23 -11.65
N LEU A 42 3.92 -7.93 -11.71
CA LEU A 42 4.94 -6.88 -11.70
C LEU A 42 5.73 -6.87 -10.40
N ALA A 43 5.07 -7.02 -9.25
CA ALA A 43 5.72 -7.10 -7.96
C ALA A 43 6.65 -8.32 -7.89
N ASN A 44 6.16 -9.51 -8.26
CA ASN A 44 6.98 -10.73 -8.26
C ASN A 44 8.17 -10.65 -9.21
N ALA A 45 8.00 -10.09 -10.40
CA ALA A 45 9.10 -9.91 -11.36
C ALA A 45 10.19 -8.99 -10.81
N ARG A 46 9.82 -7.91 -10.11
CA ARG A 46 10.77 -7.00 -9.46
C ARG A 46 11.54 -7.70 -8.35
N GLU A 47 10.85 -8.41 -7.47
CA GLU A 47 11.49 -9.14 -6.37
C GLU A 47 12.42 -10.24 -6.88
N PHE A 48 11.99 -10.96 -7.92
CA PHE A 48 12.82 -11.97 -8.57
C PHE A 48 14.08 -11.37 -9.21
N ALA A 49 13.96 -10.22 -9.88
CA ALA A 49 15.11 -9.52 -10.46
C ALA A 49 16.12 -9.09 -9.38
N LEU A 50 15.64 -8.55 -8.25
CA LEU A 50 16.49 -8.21 -7.10
C LEU A 50 17.19 -9.45 -6.54
N PHE A 51 16.45 -10.54 -6.31
CA PHE A 51 17.00 -11.80 -5.84
C PHE A 51 18.08 -12.34 -6.80
N ALA A 52 17.82 -12.35 -8.11
CA ALA A 52 18.76 -12.83 -9.11
C ALA A 52 20.05 -12.00 -9.13
N VAL A 53 19.95 -10.68 -9.06
CA VAL A 53 21.12 -9.79 -9.05
C VAL A 53 21.95 -9.99 -7.80
N VAL A 54 21.32 -9.96 -6.62
CA VAL A 54 22.03 -10.13 -5.34
C VAL A 54 22.65 -11.51 -5.26
N GLY A 55 21.89 -12.56 -5.61
CA GLY A 55 22.38 -13.94 -5.63
C GLY A 55 23.57 -14.13 -6.57
N THR A 56 23.53 -13.53 -7.76
CA THR A 56 24.63 -13.59 -8.73
C THR A 56 25.88 -12.89 -8.21
N ILE A 57 25.73 -11.72 -7.58
CA ILE A 57 26.85 -11.00 -6.97
C ILE A 57 27.46 -11.83 -5.84
N CYS A 58 26.64 -12.37 -4.93
CA CYS A 58 27.10 -13.23 -3.84
C CYS A 58 27.83 -14.46 -4.38
N TYR A 59 27.28 -15.12 -5.39
CA TYR A 59 27.92 -16.26 -6.04
C TYR A 59 29.29 -15.87 -6.63
N ALA A 60 29.36 -14.77 -7.38
CA ALA A 60 30.61 -14.31 -7.99
C ALA A 60 31.68 -13.98 -6.93
N VAL A 61 31.30 -13.32 -5.83
CA VAL A 61 32.20 -12.99 -4.73
C VAL A 61 32.72 -14.25 -4.05
N ILE A 62 31.82 -15.17 -3.65
CA ILE A 62 32.21 -16.42 -3.00
C ILE A 62 33.14 -17.21 -3.92
N THR A 63 32.76 -17.34 -5.20
CA THR A 63 33.56 -18.03 -6.21
C THR A 63 34.94 -17.39 -6.33
N GLY A 64 35.02 -16.06 -6.46
CA GLY A 64 36.29 -15.34 -6.55
C GLY A 64 37.18 -15.54 -5.32
N VAL A 65 36.61 -15.55 -4.11
CA VAL A 65 37.34 -15.84 -2.87
C VAL A 65 37.85 -17.28 -2.85
N VAL A 66 37.00 -18.25 -3.20
CA VAL A 66 37.38 -19.66 -3.23
C VAL A 66 38.51 -19.90 -4.23
N TYR A 67 38.39 -19.39 -5.46
CA TYR A 67 39.46 -19.49 -6.45
C TYR A 67 40.72 -18.75 -6.00
N GLY A 68 40.62 -17.57 -5.42
CA GLY A 68 41.79 -16.81 -4.95
C GLY A 68 42.53 -17.46 -3.78
N LEU A 69 41.83 -18.22 -2.92
CA LEU A 69 42.42 -18.88 -1.75
C LEU A 69 42.86 -20.32 -2.01
N PHE A 70 42.15 -21.04 -2.89
CA PHE A 70 42.31 -22.48 -3.05
C PHE A 70 42.51 -22.93 -4.50
N GLY A 71 42.36 -22.04 -5.48
CA GLY A 71 42.60 -22.29 -6.90
C GLY A 71 43.98 -21.82 -7.32
N GLY A 72 45.00 -22.65 -7.08
CA GLY A 72 46.31 -22.49 -7.73
C GLY A 72 46.23 -22.70 -9.24
#